data_AF-A0A853BZJ1-F1
#
_entry.id   AF-A0A853BZJ1-F1
#
_cell.length_a   1.000
_cell.length_b   1.000
_cell.length_c   1.000
_cell.angle_alpha   90.00
_cell.angle_beta   90.00
_cell.angle_gamma   90.00
#
_symmetry.space_group_name_H-M   'P 1'
#
loop_
_entity.id
_entity.type
_entity.pdbx_description
1 polymer ?
#
loop_
_entity_poly.entity_id
_entity_poly.type
_entity_poly.pdbx_seq_one_letter_code
_entity_poly.pdbx_strand_id
1 'polypeptide(L)'
;MSGLVVQDRAGRRIATITVGRTLLHAAVVLPVLAAAAATWASSPEGARAGAPLWPAAVLVVLALASAVAPDSGAPLLTLAALAAWWLVAVPDPGAGATMVVAGCALAFHLATALAATGPPGVVPSVGVVGRLLARALVLLSAAAALAALVAAVEDRADSPSLLVAATLLLAGALPWLVARR
;
A
#
# COMPACT_ATOMS: atom_id res chain seq x y z
N MET A 1 5.42 -19.85 -22.57
CA MET A 1 5.51 -18.52 -21.91
C MET A 1 6.88 -17.95 -22.21
N SER A 2 6.95 -16.79 -22.88
CA SER A 2 8.20 -16.08 -23.17
C SER A 2 8.64 -15.29 -21.92
N GLY A 3 9.87 -15.53 -21.46
CA GLY A 3 10.46 -14.82 -20.33
C GLY A 3 11.97 -14.79 -20.48
N LEU A 4 12.60 -13.72 -20.01
CA LEU A 4 14.06 -13.59 -20.04
C LEU A 4 14.63 -14.30 -18.82
N VAL A 5 15.32 -15.41 -19.06
CA VAL A 5 15.97 -16.19 -18.00
C VAL A 5 17.37 -15.64 -17.78
N VAL A 6 17.64 -15.13 -16.59
CA VAL A 6 18.97 -14.74 -16.16
C VAL A 6 19.65 -15.97 -15.57
N GLN A 7 20.74 -16.41 -16.18
CA GLN A 7 21.55 -17.53 -15.72
C GLN A 7 22.90 -17.02 -15.20
N ASP A 8 23.47 -17.71 -14.20
CA ASP A 8 24.84 -17.47 -13.78
C ASP A 8 25.82 -18.06 -14.80
N ARG A 9 27.13 -17.81 -14.60
CA ARG A 9 28.20 -18.38 -15.44
C ARG A 9 28.27 -19.91 -15.37
N ALA A 10 27.64 -20.53 -14.37
CA ALA A 10 27.55 -21.98 -14.20
C ALA A 10 26.26 -22.58 -14.80
N GLY A 11 25.45 -21.79 -15.50
CA GLY A 11 24.18 -22.22 -16.11
C GLY A 11 23.02 -22.37 -15.11
N ARG A 12 23.18 -21.99 -13.84
CA ARG A 12 22.08 -21.98 -12.86
C ARG A 12 21.15 -20.81 -13.15
N ARG A 13 19.85 -21.07 -13.19
CA ARG A 13 18.84 -20.03 -13.33
C ARG A 13 18.75 -19.21 -12.04
N ILE A 14 19.13 -17.93 -12.12
CA ILE A 14 19.07 -16.98 -10.99
C ILE A 14 17.69 -16.34 -10.93
N ALA A 15 17.14 -15.93 -12.08
CA ALA A 15 15.84 -15.27 -12.15
C ALA A 15 15.17 -15.53 -13.49
N THR A 16 13.84 -15.53 -13.51
CA THR A 16 13.06 -15.44 -14.75
C THR A 16 12.26 -14.15 -14.71
N ILE A 17 12.57 -13.24 -15.62
CA ILE A 17 11.83 -12.00 -15.83
C ILE A 17 10.69 -12.32 -16.79
N THR A 18 9.48 -12.41 -16.25
CA THR A 18 8.26 -12.56 -17.04
C THR A 18 7.48 -11.25 -16.98
N VAL A 19 6.73 -10.94 -18.04
CA VAL A 19 5.85 -9.76 -18.09
C VAL A 19 4.91 -9.74 -16.87
N GLY A 20 4.32 -10.90 -16.53
CA GLY A 20 3.46 -11.02 -15.36
C GLY A 20 4.15 -10.67 -14.03
N ARG A 21 5.41 -11.08 -13.85
CA ARG A 21 6.18 -10.74 -12.66
C ARG A 21 6.53 -9.26 -12.61
N THR A 22 6.90 -8.66 -13.73
CA THR A 22 7.16 -7.22 -13.82
C THR A 22 5.90 -6.40 -13.50
N LEU A 23 4.74 -6.80 -14.03
CA LEU A 23 3.46 -6.16 -13.72
C LEU A 23 3.09 -6.29 -12.25
N LEU A 24 3.33 -7.45 -11.64
CA LEU A 24 3.09 -7.67 -10.21
C LEU A 24 4.01 -6.78 -9.36
N HIS A 25 5.31 -6.71 -9.68
CA HIS A 25 6.23 -5.82 -8.98
C HIS A 25 5.81 -4.35 -9.14
N ALA A 26 5.39 -3.93 -10.33
CA ALA A 26 4.88 -2.59 -10.57
C ALA A 26 3.62 -2.30 -9.75
N ALA A 27 2.70 -3.27 -9.64
CA ALA A 27 1.49 -3.16 -8.83
C ALA A 27 1.79 -3.02 -7.32
N VAL A 28 2.93 -3.53 -6.85
CA VAL A 28 3.40 -3.33 -5.47
C VAL A 28 4.10 -1.97 -5.32
N VAL A 29 5.01 -1.61 -6.22
CA VAL A 29 5.88 -0.43 -6.02
C VAL A 29 5.17 0.89 -6.35
N LEU A 30 4.35 0.94 -7.41
CA LEU A 30 3.72 2.18 -7.87
C LEU A 30 2.77 2.81 -6.84
N PRO A 31 1.92 2.06 -6.10
CA PRO A 31 1.10 2.66 -5.06
C PRO A 31 1.92 3.31 -3.95
N VAL A 32 3.05 2.71 -3.54
CA VAL A 32 3.92 3.30 -2.51
C VAL A 32 4.57 4.59 -3.00
N LEU A 33 5.03 4.61 -4.25
CA LEU A 33 5.56 5.83 -4.88
C LEU A 33 4.51 6.94 -4.94
N ALA A 34 3.28 6.61 -5.33
CA ALA A 34 2.17 7.56 -5.38
C ALA A 34 1.82 8.10 -3.99
N ALA A 35 1.77 7.22 -2.98
CA ALA A 35 1.55 7.63 -1.59
C ALA A 35 2.67 8.54 -1.09
N ALA A 36 3.94 8.19 -1.36
CA ALA A 36 5.09 9.00 -0.97
C ALA A 36 5.06 10.39 -1.63
N ALA A 37 4.70 10.46 -2.91
CA ALA A 37 4.54 11.73 -3.63
C ALA A 37 3.37 12.56 -3.06
N ALA A 38 2.25 11.93 -2.72
CA ALA A 38 1.12 12.61 -2.10
C ALA A 38 1.47 13.12 -0.69
N THR A 39 2.18 12.34 0.13
CA THR A 39 2.72 12.77 1.43
C THR A 39 3.64 13.98 1.26
N TRP A 40 4.58 13.90 0.32
CA TRP A 40 5.50 14.98 0.04
C TRP A 40 4.80 16.28 -0.36
N ALA A 41 3.88 16.19 -1.33
CA ALA A 41 3.13 17.34 -1.83
C ALA A 41 2.20 17.96 -0.78
N SER A 42 1.77 17.16 0.20
CA SER A 42 0.91 17.61 1.31
C SER A 42 1.72 18.13 2.52
N SER A 43 3.04 17.96 2.52
CA SER A 43 3.89 18.40 3.63
C SER A 43 4.26 19.89 3.52
N PRO A 44 4.27 20.64 4.64
CA PRO A 44 4.68 22.05 4.65
C PRO A 44 6.14 22.25 4.18
N GLU A 45 7.01 21.29 4.47
CA GLU A 45 8.43 21.32 4.08
C GLU A 45 8.63 20.95 2.60
N GLY A 46 7.79 20.06 2.04
CA GLY A 46 7.81 19.71 0.63
C GLY A 46 7.47 20.91 -0.27
N ALA A 47 6.60 21.80 0.23
CA ALA A 47 6.32 23.10 -0.40
C ALA A 47 7.53 24.07 -0.34
N ARG A 48 8.49 23.84 0.56
CA ARG A 48 9.67 24.70 0.78
C ARG A 48 10.99 24.02 0.37
N ALA A 49 11.07 23.32 -0.75
CA ALA A 49 12.33 22.86 -1.41
C ALA A 49 13.44 22.20 -0.55
N GLY A 50 13.20 21.89 0.72
CA GLY A 50 14.20 21.52 1.72
C GLY A 50 13.74 20.40 2.64
N ALA A 51 12.58 19.80 2.34
CA ALA A 51 12.16 18.59 3.04
C ALA A 51 13.19 17.46 2.84
N PRO A 52 13.33 16.56 3.82
CA PRO A 52 14.20 15.40 3.71
C PRO A 52 13.55 14.31 2.83
N LEU A 53 14.15 13.96 1.68
CA LEU A 53 13.66 12.91 0.77
C LEU A 53 13.93 11.47 1.24
N TRP A 54 14.72 11.29 2.29
CA TRP A 54 15.11 9.96 2.76
C TRP A 54 13.94 9.06 3.18
N PRO A 55 12.81 9.54 3.75
CA PRO A 55 11.68 8.66 4.07
C PRO A 55 11.06 8.04 2.82
N ALA A 56 10.95 8.81 1.73
CA ALA A 56 10.50 8.29 0.45
C ALA A 56 11.46 7.20 -0.07
N ALA A 57 12.77 7.41 0.04
CA ALA A 57 13.77 6.41 -0.35
C ALA A 57 13.63 5.12 0.47
N VAL A 58 13.45 5.23 1.80
CA VAL A 58 13.20 4.07 2.67
C VAL A 58 11.94 3.31 2.25
N LEU A 59 10.85 4.02 1.97
CA LEU A 59 9.61 3.40 1.50
C LEU A 59 9.78 2.67 0.17
N VAL A 60 10.53 3.24 -0.77
CA VAL A 60 10.82 2.58 -2.06
C VAL A 60 11.63 1.31 -1.85
N VAL A 61 12.66 1.34 -0.99
CA VAL A 61 13.45 0.14 -0.67
C VAL A 61 12.57 -0.94 -0.03
N LEU A 62 11.71 -0.58 0.92
CA LEU A 62 10.79 -1.52 1.55
C LEU A 62 9.74 -2.06 0.57
N ALA A 63 9.23 -1.23 -0.34
CA ALA A 63 8.31 -1.66 -1.40
C ALA A 63 8.97 -2.64 -2.37
N LEU A 64 10.22 -2.40 -2.75
CA LEU A 64 11.01 -3.33 -3.56
C LEU A 64 11.26 -4.64 -2.83
N ALA A 65 11.62 -4.59 -1.55
CA ALA A 65 11.76 -5.79 -0.71
C ALA A 65 10.44 -6.58 -0.62
N SER A 66 9.32 -5.87 -0.50
CA SER A 66 7.97 -6.45 -0.50
C SER A 66 7.60 -7.09 -1.83
N ALA A 67 8.02 -6.51 -2.95
CA ALA A 67 7.81 -7.09 -4.28
C ALA A 67 8.65 -8.37 -4.50
N VAL A 68 9.85 -8.43 -3.91
CA VAL A 68 10.76 -9.59 -4.00
C VAL A 68 10.32 -10.72 -3.05
N ALA A 69 9.89 -10.36 -1.83
CA ALA A 69 9.51 -11.29 -0.76
C ALA A 69 8.18 -10.86 -0.13
N PRO A 70 7.05 -11.10 -0.82
CA PRO A 70 5.73 -10.66 -0.37
C PRO A 70 5.26 -11.33 0.93
N ASP A 71 5.76 -12.53 1.24
CA ASP A 71 5.46 -13.27 2.49
C ASP A 71 6.32 -12.84 3.69
N SER A 72 7.24 -11.90 3.50
CA SER A 72 8.12 -11.40 4.58
C SER A 72 7.41 -10.37 5.47
N GLY A 73 8.10 -9.86 6.49
CA GLY A 73 7.63 -8.72 7.28
C GLY A 73 7.69 -7.37 6.53
N ALA A 74 8.31 -7.30 5.35
CA ALA A 74 8.53 -6.05 4.62
C ALA A 74 7.24 -5.29 4.24
N PRO A 75 6.14 -5.94 3.82
CA PRO A 75 4.89 -5.23 3.52
C PRO A 75 4.30 -4.51 4.73
N LEU A 76 4.29 -5.16 5.90
CA LEU A 76 3.80 -4.56 7.14
C LEU A 76 4.67 -3.36 7.56
N LEU A 77 6.00 -3.51 7.46
CA LEU A 77 6.93 -2.41 7.74
C LEU A 77 6.74 -1.24 6.76
N THR A 78 6.47 -1.52 5.48
CA THR A 78 6.19 -0.49 4.47
C THR A 78 4.95 0.33 4.83
N LEU A 79 3.85 -0.35 5.20
CA LEU A 79 2.61 0.31 5.62
C LEU A 79 2.79 1.12 6.90
N ALA A 80 3.48 0.55 7.90
CA ALA A 80 3.74 1.23 9.17
C ALA A 80 4.63 2.47 8.97
N ALA A 81 5.68 2.36 8.16
CA ALA A 81 6.56 3.49 7.83
C ALA A 81 5.81 4.58 7.04
N LEU A 82 4.93 4.19 6.11
CA LEU A 82 4.12 5.14 5.33
C LEU A 82 3.16 5.90 6.24
N ALA A 83 2.44 5.18 7.12
CA ALA A 83 1.52 5.78 8.07
C ALA A 83 2.25 6.71 9.05
N ALA A 84 3.39 6.27 9.61
CA ALA A 84 4.19 7.09 10.52
C ALA A 84 4.70 8.36 9.82
N TRP A 85 5.19 8.25 8.59
CA TRP A 85 5.66 9.42 7.85
C TRP A 85 4.53 10.37 7.50
N TRP A 86 3.35 9.87 7.08
CA TRP A 86 2.18 10.70 6.83
C TRP A 86 1.77 11.52 8.07
N LEU A 87 1.65 10.86 9.22
CA LEU A 87 1.25 11.52 10.48
C LEU A 87 2.26 12.58 10.95
N VAL A 88 3.55 12.37 10.70
CA VAL A 88 4.60 13.33 11.08
C VAL A 88 4.73 14.47 10.07
N ALA A 89 4.62 14.17 8.78
CA ALA A 89 4.89 15.14 7.71
C ALA A 89 3.68 16.02 7.34
N VAL A 90 2.45 15.57 7.67
CA VAL A 90 1.20 16.24 7.27
C VAL A 90 0.38 16.56 8.52
N PRO A 91 0.67 17.68 9.22
CA PRO A 91 0.01 18.03 10.48
C PRO A 91 -1.48 18.33 10.32
N ASP A 92 -1.87 18.91 9.18
CA ASP A 92 -3.27 19.25 8.85
C ASP A 92 -3.70 18.52 7.57
N PRO A 93 -4.03 17.21 7.65
CA PRO A 93 -4.28 16.40 6.48
C PRO A 93 -5.66 16.70 5.86
N GLY A 94 -5.68 17.20 4.63
CA GLY A 94 -6.91 17.33 3.86
C GLY A 94 -7.53 15.97 3.53
N ALA A 95 -8.87 15.90 3.52
CA ALA A 95 -9.62 14.67 3.26
C ALA A 95 -9.24 14.01 1.92
N GLY A 96 -9.04 14.82 0.86
CA GLY A 96 -8.66 14.31 -0.47
C GLY A 96 -7.30 13.62 -0.50
N ALA A 97 -6.27 14.25 0.08
CA ALA A 97 -4.92 13.69 0.11
C ALA A 97 -4.85 12.44 1.01
N THR A 98 -5.58 12.46 2.14
CA THR A 98 -5.73 11.29 3.03
C THR A 98 -6.36 10.10 2.28
N MET A 99 -7.41 10.34 1.49
CA MET A 99 -8.05 9.31 0.69
C MET A 99 -7.12 8.72 -0.38
N VAL A 100 -6.28 9.56 -1.02
CA VAL A 100 -5.27 9.09 -1.98
C VAL A 100 -4.26 8.17 -1.29
N VAL A 101 -3.68 8.59 -0.16
CA VAL A 101 -2.69 7.79 0.57
C VAL A 101 -3.29 6.49 1.09
N ALA A 102 -4.50 6.53 1.64
CA ALA A 102 -5.22 5.34 2.10
C ALA A 102 -5.52 4.37 0.93
N GLY A 103 -5.98 4.89 -0.21
CA GLY A 103 -6.21 4.10 -1.42
C GLY A 103 -4.93 3.43 -1.94
N CYS A 104 -3.81 4.16 -1.94
CA CYS A 104 -2.50 3.62 -2.31
C CYS A 104 -2.01 2.55 -1.34
N ALA A 105 -2.16 2.77 -0.02
CA ALA A 105 -1.81 1.78 1.00
C ALA A 105 -2.64 0.49 0.84
N LEU A 106 -3.93 0.62 0.55
CA LEU A 106 -4.81 -0.52 0.28
C LEU A 106 -4.41 -1.27 -1.00
N ALA A 107 -4.11 -0.55 -2.08
CA ALA A 107 -3.64 -1.14 -3.33
C ALA A 107 -2.32 -1.90 -3.14
N PHE A 108 -1.37 -1.31 -2.40
CA PHE A 108 -0.14 -1.99 -2.00
C PHE A 108 -0.43 -3.28 -1.23
N HIS A 109 -1.26 -3.20 -0.18
CA HIS A 109 -1.60 -4.35 0.66
C HIS A 109 -2.22 -5.49 -0.16
N LEU A 110 -3.16 -5.17 -1.06
CA LEU A 110 -3.75 -6.15 -1.97
C LEU A 110 -2.74 -6.75 -2.94
N ALA A 111 -1.87 -5.92 -3.53
CA ALA A 111 -0.87 -6.40 -4.48
C ALA A 111 0.10 -7.35 -3.79
N THR A 112 0.54 -7.03 -2.56
CA THR A 112 1.40 -7.92 -1.77
C THR A 112 0.67 -9.18 -1.32
N ALA A 113 -0.60 -9.09 -0.92
CA ALA A 113 -1.40 -10.26 -0.56
C ALA A 113 -1.63 -11.18 -1.77
N LEU A 114 -1.88 -10.61 -2.94
CA LEU A 114 -2.01 -11.37 -4.19
C LEU A 114 -0.68 -12.04 -4.56
N ALA A 115 0.43 -11.33 -4.41
CA ALA A 115 1.77 -11.85 -4.68
C ALA A 115 2.17 -12.99 -3.72
N ALA A 116 1.67 -12.94 -2.48
CA ALA A 116 1.80 -13.99 -1.47
C ALA A 116 0.90 -15.21 -1.77
N THR A 117 -0.26 -15.00 -2.41
CA THR A 117 -1.18 -16.09 -2.75
C THR A 117 -0.74 -16.87 -3.99
N GLY A 118 0.17 -17.83 -3.82
CA GLY A 118 0.39 -18.90 -4.78
C GLY A 118 1.86 -19.31 -4.93
N PRO A 119 2.11 -20.50 -5.53
CA PRO A 119 3.47 -20.91 -5.83
C PRO A 119 4.13 -19.93 -6.81
N PRO A 120 5.44 -19.66 -6.68
CA PRO A 120 6.16 -18.78 -7.58
C PRO A 120 5.95 -19.18 -9.04
N GLY A 121 5.46 -18.23 -9.85
CA GLY A 121 5.23 -18.45 -11.29
C GLY A 121 3.82 -18.89 -11.69
N VAL A 122 2.90 -19.08 -10.73
CA VAL A 122 1.49 -19.30 -11.04
C VAL A 122 0.76 -17.97 -11.05
N VAL A 123 0.11 -17.65 -12.18
CA VAL A 123 -0.72 -16.44 -12.28
C VAL A 123 -2.03 -16.69 -11.53
N PRO A 124 -2.43 -15.81 -10.59
CA PRO A 124 -3.70 -15.94 -9.89
C PRO A 124 -4.87 -15.96 -10.88
N SER A 125 -5.88 -16.80 -10.62
CA SER A 125 -7.09 -16.81 -11.46
C SER A 125 -7.85 -15.48 -11.33
N VAL A 126 -8.55 -15.09 -12.40
CA VAL A 126 -9.39 -13.87 -12.43
C VAL A 126 -10.39 -13.84 -11.27
N GLY A 127 -10.93 -14.99 -10.86
CA GLY A 127 -11.86 -15.08 -9.71
C GLY A 127 -11.20 -14.80 -8.36
N VAL A 128 -9.92 -15.13 -8.16
CA VAL A 128 -9.17 -14.76 -6.95
C VAL A 128 -8.93 -13.25 -6.93
N VAL A 129 -8.45 -12.70 -8.05
CA VAL A 129 -8.22 -11.25 -8.20
C VAL A 129 -9.52 -10.46 -7.97
N GLY A 130 -10.63 -10.89 -8.57
CA GLY A 130 -11.93 -10.22 -8.43
C GLY A 130 -12.45 -10.21 -7.00
N ARG A 131 -12.30 -11.31 -6.24
CA ARG A 131 -12.70 -11.36 -4.82
C ARG A 131 -11.85 -10.47 -3.93
N LEU A 132 -10.54 -10.41 -4.18
CA LEU A 132 -9.63 -9.52 -3.46
C LEU A 132 -9.95 -8.06 -3.75
N LEU A 133 -10.18 -7.73 -5.03
CA LEU A 133 -10.60 -6.40 -5.45
C LEU A 133 -11.92 -5.99 -4.82
N ALA A 134 -12.94 -6.87 -4.82
CA ALA A 134 -14.22 -6.59 -4.19
C ALA A 134 -14.09 -6.31 -2.69
N ARG A 135 -13.28 -7.10 -1.96
CA ARG A 135 -13.01 -6.87 -0.53
C ARG A 135 -12.35 -5.52 -0.27
N ALA A 136 -11.39 -5.15 -1.10
CA ALA A 136 -10.77 -3.83 -0.99
C ALA A 136 -11.71 -2.69 -1.33
N LEU A 137 -12.51 -2.81 -2.39
CA LEU A 137 -13.49 -1.79 -2.74
C LEU A 137 -14.47 -1.56 -1.59
N VAL A 138 -14.93 -2.62 -0.93
CA VAL A 138 -15.78 -2.50 0.27
C VAL A 138 -15.06 -1.75 1.39
N LEU A 139 -13.80 -2.08 1.69
CA LEU A 139 -13.02 -1.40 2.72
C LEU A 139 -12.76 0.08 2.36
N LEU A 140 -12.46 0.37 1.10
CA LEU A 140 -12.25 1.72 0.60
C LEU A 140 -13.53 2.55 0.66
N SER A 141 -14.67 1.98 0.27
CA SER A 141 -15.97 2.64 0.37
C SER A 141 -16.35 2.91 1.82
N ALA A 142 -16.08 1.98 2.74
CA ALA A 142 -16.30 2.21 4.17
C ALA A 142 -15.41 3.33 4.72
N ALA A 143 -14.12 3.35 4.34
CA ALA A 143 -13.20 4.42 4.71
C ALA A 143 -13.64 5.78 4.13
N ALA A 144 -14.08 5.81 2.87
CA ALA A 144 -14.59 7.02 2.21
C ALA A 144 -15.87 7.55 2.89
N ALA A 145 -16.82 6.66 3.19
CA ALA A 145 -18.06 7.03 3.86
C ALA A 145 -17.79 7.60 5.26
N LEU A 146 -16.83 7.02 5.98
CA LEU A 146 -16.44 7.54 7.28
C LEU A 146 -15.68 8.88 7.16
N ALA A 147 -14.78 9.03 6.20
CA ALA A 147 -14.11 10.31 5.95
C ALA A 147 -15.11 11.41 5.62
N ALA A 148 -16.13 11.11 4.80
CA ALA A 148 -17.23 12.02 4.51
C ALA A 148 -18.07 12.34 5.75
N LEU A 149 -18.34 11.33 6.61
CA LEU A 149 -19.04 11.54 7.88
C LEU A 149 -18.23 12.43 8.82
N VAL A 150 -16.92 12.21 8.95
CA VAL A 150 -16.03 13.03 9.76
C VAL A 150 -16.03 14.46 9.26
N ALA A 151 -15.84 14.68 7.95
CA ALA A 151 -15.88 16.00 7.34
C ALA A 151 -17.24 16.71 7.57
N ALA A 152 -18.35 15.97 7.56
CA ALA A 152 -19.68 16.52 7.84
C ALA A 152 -19.92 16.84 9.32
N VAL A 153 -19.12 16.28 10.24
CA VAL A 153 -19.25 16.43 11.70
C VAL A 153 -18.13 17.30 12.29
N GLU A 154 -17.10 17.63 11.51
CA GLU A 154 -15.92 18.40 11.93
C GLU A 154 -16.27 19.80 12.45
N ASP A 155 -17.38 20.40 11.97
CA ASP A 155 -17.95 21.63 12.54
C ASP A 155 -18.49 21.46 13.98
N ARG A 156 -18.47 20.25 14.56
CA ARG A 156 -19.09 19.92 15.85
C ARG A 156 -18.24 19.10 16.83
N ALA A 157 -17.05 18.60 16.48
CA ALA A 157 -16.30 17.69 17.35
C ALA A 157 -14.77 17.81 17.29
N ASP A 158 -14.14 17.94 18.47
CA ASP A 158 -12.73 18.32 18.68
C ASP A 158 -11.65 17.26 18.38
N SER A 159 -11.91 16.12 17.72
CA SER A 159 -10.82 15.15 17.42
C SER A 159 -11.11 14.14 16.30
N PRO A 160 -10.84 14.48 15.02
CA PRO A 160 -10.96 13.58 13.87
C PRO A 160 -9.90 12.44 13.84
N SER A 161 -8.77 12.60 14.54
CA SER A 161 -7.63 11.68 14.51
C SER A 161 -7.90 10.31 15.15
N LEU A 162 -8.71 10.26 16.23
CA LEU A 162 -9.11 9.02 16.91
C LEU A 162 -10.03 8.14 16.05
N LEU A 163 -10.92 8.78 15.29
CA LEU A 163 -11.81 8.08 14.35
C LEU A 163 -11.01 7.48 13.19
N VAL A 164 -10.08 8.23 12.60
CA VAL A 164 -9.19 7.71 11.55
C VAL A 164 -8.34 6.54 12.07
N ALA A 165 -7.77 6.64 13.27
CA ALA A 165 -7.00 5.57 13.90
C ALA A 165 -7.83 4.30 14.15
N ALA A 166 -9.06 4.44 14.68
CA ALA A 166 -9.97 3.31 14.91
C ALA A 166 -10.37 2.60 13.61
N THR A 167 -10.47 3.35 12.51
CA THR A 167 -10.84 2.83 11.19
C THR A 167 -9.71 2.06 10.55
N LEU A 168 -8.48 2.57 10.67
CA LEU A 168 -7.29 1.86 10.24
C LEU A 168 -7.09 0.56 11.04
N LEU A 169 -7.38 0.58 12.35
CA LEU A 169 -7.40 -0.61 13.21
C LEU A 169 -8.46 -1.63 12.76
N LEU A 170 -9.69 -1.18 12.50
CA LEU A 170 -10.77 -2.05 12.02
C LEU A 170 -10.46 -2.62 10.64
N ALA A 171 -9.95 -1.81 9.70
CA ALA A 171 -9.58 -2.24 8.35
C ALA A 171 -8.43 -3.26 8.37
N GLY A 172 -7.47 -3.14 9.30
CA GLY A 172 -6.41 -4.12 9.49
C GLY A 172 -6.87 -5.41 10.19
N ALA A 173 -7.83 -5.33 11.10
CA ALA A 173 -8.32 -6.48 11.87
C ALA A 173 -9.38 -7.32 11.12
N LEU A 174 -10.20 -6.69 10.28
CA LEU A 174 -11.31 -7.35 9.55
C LEU A 174 -10.87 -8.53 8.68
N PRO A 175 -9.78 -8.45 7.89
CA PRO A 175 -9.29 -9.59 7.12
C PRO A 175 -8.91 -10.79 8.00
N TRP A 176 -8.41 -10.53 9.20
CA TRP A 176 -8.01 -11.56 10.18
C TRP A 176 -9.20 -12.22 10.88
N LEU A 177 -10.25 -11.46 11.17
CA LEU A 177 -11.49 -11.97 11.78
C LEU A 177 -12.30 -12.83 10.80
N VAL A 178 -12.26 -12.50 9.50
CA VAL A 178 -12.96 -13.24 8.46
C VAL A 178 -12.23 -14.53 8.08
N ALA A 179 -10.91 -14.61 8.24
CA ALA A 179 -10.12 -15.81 7.94
C ALA A 179 -10.21 -16.92 9.01
N ARG A 180 -10.85 -16.66 10.17
CA ARG A 180 -11.02 -17.62 11.27
C ARG A 180 -12.37 -18.35 11.26
N ARG A 181 -13.14 -18.25 10.18
CA ARG A 181 -14.36 -19.03 9.93
C ARG A 181 -14.19 -19.88 8.68
#